data_AF-A0A662YWH5-F1
#
_entry.id   AF-A0A662YWH5-F1
#
_cell.length_a   1.000
_cell.length_b   1.000
_cell.length_c   1.000
_cell.angle_alpha   90.00
_cell.angle_beta   90.00
_cell.angle_gamma   90.00
#
_symmetry.space_group_name_H-M   'P 1'
#
loop_
_entity.id
_entity.type
_entity.pdbx_description
1 polymer ?
#
loop_
_entity_poly.entity_id
_entity_poly.type
_entity_poly.pdbx_seq_one_letter_code
_entity_poly.pdbx_strand_id
1 'polypeptide(L)'
;MVLGSVKNRIEAFAATQADFPVMLRKARKYLVARGKLDWADSPITVPNLRRSDTLVKSRKPSLGELILRHTNSPTRARQAAQMAFAHVRDGGQVLHSALFRGSAVGTVERQNEALRVKNAVYCSIIFSEFLKELAALAQEHAVTPPFPRCQDTEE
;
A
#
# COMPACT_ATOMS: atom_id res chain seq x y z
N MET A 1 -16.62 -8.62 18.41
CA MET A 1 -16.55 -7.18 18.07
C MET A 1 -15.39 -6.93 17.12
N VAL A 2 -15.66 -6.60 15.86
CA VAL A 2 -14.63 -6.30 14.85
C VAL A 2 -13.81 -5.04 15.21
N LEU A 3 -14.48 -3.98 15.67
CA LEU A 3 -13.82 -2.72 16.07
C LEU A 3 -12.81 -2.92 17.21
N GLY A 4 -13.13 -3.78 18.18
CA GLY A 4 -12.21 -4.13 19.26
C GLY A 4 -10.95 -4.84 18.75
N SER A 5 -11.08 -5.73 17.75
CA SER A 5 -9.93 -6.38 17.12
C SER A 5 -9.02 -5.38 16.39
N VAL A 6 -9.62 -4.42 15.67
CA VAL A 6 -8.88 -3.35 14.99
C VAL A 6 -8.14 -2.46 15.99
N LYS A 7 -8.81 -2.05 17.08
CA LYS A 7 -8.20 -1.30 18.18
C LYS A 7 -6.98 -2.03 18.74
N ASN A 8 -7.14 -3.30 19.10
CA ASN A 8 -6.06 -4.10 19.67
C ASN A 8 -4.86 -4.24 18.72
N ARG A 9 -5.10 -4.41 17.42
CA ARG A 9 -4.03 -4.46 16.41
C ARG A 9 -3.27 -3.13 16.30
N ILE A 10 -3.97 -2.01 16.36
CA ILE A 10 -3.35 -0.67 16.34
C ILE A 10 -2.51 -0.46 17.60
N GLU A 11 -3.04 -0.81 18.77
CA GLU A 11 -2.34 -0.65 20.06
C GLU A 11 -1.10 -1.54 20.14
N ALA A 12 -1.21 -2.80 19.72
CA ALA A 12 -0.07 -3.71 19.64
C ALA A 12 1.03 -3.16 18.72
N PHE A 13 0.68 -2.64 17.55
CA PHE A 13 1.64 -2.03 16.63
C PHE A 13 2.26 -0.74 17.18
N ALA A 14 1.46 0.10 17.83
CA ALA A 14 1.94 1.34 18.43
C ALA A 14 2.96 1.06 19.55
N ALA A 15 2.74 -0.01 20.33
CA ALA A 15 3.67 -0.43 21.38
C ALA A 15 5.02 -0.91 20.84
N THR A 16 5.06 -1.52 19.64
CA THR A 16 6.32 -1.99 19.04
C THR A 16 7.09 -0.89 18.30
N GLN A 17 6.40 0.17 17.85
CA GLN A 17 7.03 1.26 17.10
C GLN A 17 7.38 2.47 17.97
N ALA A 18 8.66 2.63 18.30
CA ALA A 18 9.15 3.75 19.11
C ALA A 18 8.77 5.14 18.55
N ASP A 19 8.89 5.33 17.23
CA ASP A 19 8.60 6.62 16.57
C ASP A 19 7.10 6.83 16.26
N PHE A 20 6.22 5.94 16.73
CA PHE A 20 4.79 5.99 16.41
C PHE A 20 4.14 7.36 16.68
N PRO A 21 4.35 8.03 17.83
CA PRO A 21 3.76 9.34 18.09
C PRO A 21 4.23 10.44 17.12
N VAL A 22 5.49 10.37 16.66
CA VAL A 22 6.04 11.31 15.67
C VAL A 22 5.44 11.04 14.29
N MET A 23 5.37 9.77 13.88
CA MET A 23 4.76 9.37 12.61
C MET A 23 3.28 9.75 12.56
N LEU A 24 2.55 9.57 13.67
CA LEU A 24 1.14 9.94 13.79
C LEU A 24 0.92 11.44 13.58
N ARG A 25 1.75 12.29 14.21
CA ARG A 25 1.70 13.74 14.03
C ARG A 25 1.98 14.15 12.58
N LYS A 26 2.98 13.53 11.94
CA LYS A 26 3.30 13.78 10.52
C LYS A 26 2.15 13.36 9.60
N ALA A 27 1.60 12.17 9.81
CA ALA A 27 0.48 11.65 9.04
C ALA A 27 -0.78 12.53 9.18
N ARG A 28 -1.10 13.00 10.39
CA ARG A 28 -2.21 13.93 10.61
C ARG A 28 -2.01 15.25 9.85
N LYS A 29 -0.82 15.86 9.95
CA LYS A 29 -0.48 17.08 9.19
C LYS A 29 -0.62 16.86 7.68
N TYR A 30 -0.16 15.71 7.18
CA TYR A 30 -0.28 15.35 5.77
C TYR A 30 -1.75 15.21 5.33
N LEU A 31 -2.58 14.51 6.10
CA LEU A 31 -4.00 14.33 5.76
C LEU A 31 -4.77 15.65 5.78
N VAL A 32 -4.51 16.52 6.75
CA VAL A 32 -5.09 17.87 6.80
C VAL A 32 -4.68 18.68 5.58
N ALA A 33 -3.39 18.67 5.21
CA ALA A 33 -2.91 19.38 4.02
C ALA A 33 -3.55 18.84 2.73
N ARG A 34 -3.80 17.53 2.65
CA ARG A 34 -4.52 16.93 1.52
C ARG A 34 -6.02 17.24 1.50
N GLY A 35 -6.67 17.32 2.67
CA GLY A 35 -8.09 17.65 2.77
C GLY A 35 -8.40 19.10 2.38
N LYS A 36 -7.40 20.00 2.45
CA LYS A 36 -7.49 21.38 1.94
C LYS A 36 -7.37 21.48 0.42
N LEU A 37 -7.03 20.39 -0.27
CA LEU A 37 -7.12 20.34 -1.73
C LEU A 37 -8.61 20.13 -2.02
N ASP A 38 -9.29 21.14 -2.55
CA ASP A 38 -10.69 21.03 -2.95
C ASP A 38 -10.86 19.82 -3.88
N TRP A 39 -11.44 18.74 -3.34
CA TRP A 39 -11.64 17.49 -4.07
C TRP A 39 -12.57 17.63 -5.27
N ALA A 40 -13.23 18.79 -5.42
CA ALA A 40 -14.09 19.12 -6.55
C ALA A 40 -13.33 19.36 -7.86
N ASP A 41 -12.05 19.79 -7.83
CA ASP A 41 -11.34 20.26 -9.03
C ASP A 41 -10.15 19.40 -9.46
N SER A 42 -9.94 18.21 -8.90
CA SER A 42 -8.75 17.40 -9.23
C SER A 42 -9.07 16.01 -9.77
N PRO A 43 -8.76 15.72 -11.06
CA PRO A 43 -8.79 14.35 -11.56
C PRO A 43 -7.68 13.57 -10.85
N ILE A 44 -8.05 12.78 -9.84
CA ILE A 44 -7.31 11.68 -9.19
C ILE A 44 -5.81 11.65 -9.57
N THR A 45 -5.06 12.68 -9.16
CA THR A 45 -3.61 12.67 -9.30
C THR A 45 -3.06 12.51 -7.89
N VAL A 46 -3.06 11.26 -7.43
CA VAL A 46 -2.15 10.83 -6.37
C VAL A 46 -0.77 11.40 -6.70
N PRO A 47 -0.09 12.12 -5.78
CA PRO A 47 1.31 12.46 -5.99
C PRO A 47 2.06 11.14 -6.09
N ASN A 48 2.41 10.76 -7.32
CA ASN A 48 3.29 9.65 -7.59
C ASN A 48 4.56 9.94 -6.80
N LEU A 49 4.85 9.08 -5.82
CA LEU A 49 6.17 8.94 -5.24
C LEU A 49 7.14 8.92 -6.41
N ARG A 50 7.88 10.03 -6.58
CA ARG A 50 8.76 10.30 -7.72
C ARG A 50 9.64 9.10 -7.95
N ARG A 51 9.21 8.27 -8.90
CA ARG A 51 9.99 7.22 -9.54
C ARG A 51 11.14 7.98 -10.20
N SER A 52 12.36 7.72 -9.77
CA SER A 52 13.55 8.32 -10.36
C SER A 52 13.65 7.80 -11.79
N ASP A 53 13.17 8.57 -12.76
CA ASP A 53 13.43 8.35 -14.17
C ASP A 53 14.86 8.79 -14.48
N THR A 54 15.80 7.89 -14.23
CA THR A 54 17.09 7.87 -14.94
C THR A 54 17.19 6.53 -15.64
N LEU A 55 17.05 6.56 -16.98
CA LEU A 55 17.54 5.60 -17.97
C LEU A 55 17.75 4.16 -17.45
N VAL A 56 16.94 3.16 -17.78
CA VAL A 56 16.77 2.55 -19.11
C VAL A 56 15.41 1.86 -19.16
N LYS A 57 14.79 1.90 -20.35
CA LYS A 57 13.50 1.32 -20.77
C LYS A 57 13.38 -0.19 -20.44
N SER A 58 13.19 -0.57 -19.17
CA SER A 58 12.81 -1.94 -18.78
C SER A 58 11.31 -2.10 -18.94
N ARG A 59 10.89 -2.17 -20.21
CA ARG A 59 9.53 -2.52 -20.60
C ARG A 59 9.37 -3.99 -20.26
N LYS A 60 8.73 -4.29 -19.12
CA LYS A 60 8.28 -5.65 -18.80
C LYS A 60 7.58 -6.20 -20.06
N PRO A 61 8.00 -7.34 -20.62
CA PRO A 61 7.36 -7.87 -21.82
C PRO A 61 5.87 -8.07 -21.51
N SER A 62 5.03 -7.53 -22.39
CA SER A 62 3.58 -7.69 -22.31
C SER A 62 3.24 -9.18 -22.25
N LEU A 63 2.17 -9.56 -21.54
CA LEU A 63 1.67 -10.94 -21.53
C LEU A 63 1.48 -11.48 -22.97
N GLY A 64 1.03 -10.63 -23.89
CA GLY A 64 0.93 -10.98 -25.31
C GLY A 64 2.28 -11.26 -25.98
N GLU A 65 3.35 -10.57 -25.57
CA GLU A 65 4.72 -10.83 -26.04
C GLU A 65 5.26 -12.16 -25.50
N LEU A 66 4.92 -12.49 -24.25
CA LEU A 66 5.29 -13.78 -23.64
C LEU A 66 4.59 -14.96 -24.33
N ILE A 67 3.31 -14.80 -24.65
CA ILE A 67 2.52 -15.79 -25.39
C ILE A 67 3.07 -16.00 -26.80
N LEU A 68 3.39 -14.92 -27.53
CA LEU A 68 3.99 -14.99 -28.87
C LEU A 68 5.35 -15.69 -28.90
N ARG A 69 6.18 -15.46 -27.88
CA ARG A 69 7.45 -16.20 -27.70
C ARG A 69 7.20 -17.68 -27.43
N HIS A 70 6.20 -18.00 -26.63
CA HIS A 70 5.89 -19.39 -26.27
C HIS A 70 5.34 -20.19 -27.46
N THR A 71 4.60 -19.58 -28.38
CA THR A 71 3.99 -20.29 -29.52
C THR A 71 4.92 -20.44 -30.72
N ASN A 72 6.00 -19.66 -30.83
CA ASN A 72 6.90 -19.68 -31.99
C ASN A 72 8.37 -20.09 -31.68
N SER A 73 8.70 -20.50 -30.45
CA SER A 73 10.11 -20.74 -30.07
C SER A 73 10.44 -22.08 -29.38
N PRO A 74 10.08 -23.26 -29.93
CA PRO A 74 10.77 -24.49 -29.53
C PRO A 74 12.21 -24.55 -30.04
N THR A 75 12.47 -24.01 -31.24
CA THR A 75 13.72 -24.27 -31.98
C THR A 75 14.79 -23.20 -31.76
N ARG A 76 14.41 -21.91 -31.69
CA ARG A 76 15.36 -20.79 -31.54
C ARG A 76 16.01 -20.76 -30.15
N ALA A 77 15.25 -21.05 -29.10
CA ALA A 77 15.77 -21.13 -27.73
C ALA A 77 16.78 -22.28 -27.57
N ARG A 78 16.53 -23.43 -28.23
CA ARG A 78 17.44 -24.58 -28.25
C ARG A 78 18.73 -24.27 -29.02
N GLN A 79 18.64 -23.56 -30.15
CA GLN A 79 19.79 -23.15 -30.93
C GLN A 79 20.64 -22.08 -30.21
N ALA A 80 19.99 -21.10 -29.55
CA ALA A 80 20.68 -20.11 -28.73
C ALA A 80 21.35 -20.74 -27.49
N ALA A 81 20.70 -21.72 -26.86
CA ALA A 81 21.29 -22.49 -25.76
C ALA A 81 22.52 -23.29 -26.25
N GLN A 82 22.44 -23.94 -27.41
CA GLN A 82 23.57 -24.66 -28.01
C GLN A 82 24.75 -23.74 -28.32
N MET A 83 24.52 -22.53 -28.86
CA MET A 83 25.57 -21.53 -29.06
C MET A 83 26.13 -20.98 -27.74
N ALA A 84 25.30 -20.86 -26.69
CA ALA A 84 25.74 -20.44 -25.37
C ALA A 84 26.63 -21.49 -24.68
N PHE A 85 26.34 -22.79 -24.85
CA PHE A 85 27.20 -23.87 -24.33
C PHE A 85 28.54 -23.97 -25.07
N ALA A 86 28.64 -23.51 -26.33
CA ALA A 86 29.91 -23.45 -27.04
C ALA A 86 30.88 -22.40 -26.45
N HIS A 87 30.37 -21.33 -25.82
CA HIS A 87 31.18 -20.28 -25.19
C HIS A 87 31.61 -20.62 -23.74
N VAL A 88 31.14 -21.74 -23.16
CA VAL A 88 31.57 -22.17 -21.81
C VAL A 88 32.98 -22.80 -21.82
N ARG A 89 33.53 -23.08 -23.02
CA ARG A 89 34.92 -23.56 -23.15
C ARG A 89 35.97 -22.46 -22.99
N ASP A 90 35.57 -21.18 -22.90
CA ASP A 90 36.51 -20.09 -22.62
C ASP A 90 36.06 -19.33 -21.35
N GLY A 91 36.83 -19.55 -20.28
CA GLY A 91 36.47 -19.20 -18.91
C GLY A 91 36.35 -17.70 -18.67
N GLY A 92 35.44 -17.33 -17.75
CA GLY A 92 35.66 -16.14 -16.91
C GLY A 92 34.49 -15.19 -16.62
N GLN A 93 33.29 -15.34 -17.19
CA GLN A 93 32.31 -14.22 -17.18
C GLN A 93 31.01 -14.45 -16.37
N VAL A 94 30.80 -15.61 -15.73
CA VAL A 94 29.50 -15.94 -15.09
C VAL A 94 29.36 -15.41 -13.65
N LEU A 95 30.39 -14.80 -13.06
CA LEU A 95 30.35 -14.35 -11.66
C LEU A 95 29.68 -12.97 -11.45
N HIS A 96 29.48 -12.16 -12.50
CA HIS A 96 28.96 -10.79 -12.32
C HIS A 96 27.44 -10.66 -12.19
N SER A 97 26.65 -11.62 -12.68
CA SER A 97 25.18 -11.51 -12.68
C SER A 97 24.52 -11.97 -11.37
N ALA A 98 25.19 -12.84 -10.60
CA ALA A 98 24.70 -13.30 -9.31
C ALA A 98 24.83 -12.24 -8.20
N LEU A 99 25.83 -11.36 -8.28
CA LEU A 99 26.08 -10.32 -7.28
C LEU A 99 25.05 -9.18 -7.31
N PHE A 100 24.35 -8.94 -8.43
CA PHE A 100 23.37 -7.84 -8.53
C PHE A 100 21.95 -8.21 -8.05
N ARG A 101 21.61 -9.50 -7.97
CA ARG A 101 20.25 -9.96 -7.60
C ARG A 101 19.97 -9.94 -6.09
N GLY A 102 21.00 -9.95 -5.24
CA GLY A 102 20.84 -9.89 -3.78
C GLY A 102 20.37 -8.53 -3.26
N SER A 103 20.68 -7.43 -3.95
CA SER A 103 20.35 -6.06 -3.52
C SER A 103 18.89 -5.66 -3.78
N ALA A 104 18.28 -6.21 -4.83
CA ALA A 104 16.90 -5.89 -5.20
C ALA A 104 15.86 -6.48 -4.22
N VAL A 105 16.13 -7.66 -3.65
CA VAL A 105 15.22 -8.33 -2.69
C VAL A 105 15.13 -7.55 -1.39
N GLY A 106 16.27 -7.15 -0.80
CA GLY A 106 16.28 -6.33 0.42
C GLY A 106 15.64 -4.96 0.25
N THR A 107 15.71 -4.38 -0.97
CA THR A 107 15.05 -3.12 -1.30
C THR A 107 13.53 -3.27 -1.32
N VAL A 108 13.01 -4.36 -1.88
CA VAL A 108 11.56 -4.64 -1.94
C VAL A 108 10.99 -4.94 -0.56
N GLU A 109 11.69 -5.74 0.26
CA GLU A 109 11.26 -6.04 1.63
C GLU A 109 11.20 -4.78 2.49
N ARG A 110 12.22 -3.91 2.39
CA ARG A 110 12.25 -2.63 3.10
C ARG A 110 11.13 -1.69 2.66
N GLN A 111 10.78 -1.68 1.37
CA GLN A 111 9.64 -0.91 0.87
C GLN A 111 8.31 -1.47 1.38
N ASN A 112 8.14 -2.79 1.40
CA ASN A 112 6.96 -3.43 1.94
C ASN A 112 6.79 -3.15 3.44
N GLU A 113 7.88 -3.16 4.20
CA GLU A 113 7.89 -2.77 5.62
C GLU A 113 7.46 -1.31 5.80
N ALA A 114 8.08 -0.40 5.07
CA ALA A 114 7.74 1.03 5.14
C ALA A 114 6.26 1.28 4.79
N LEU A 115 5.72 0.54 3.83
CA LEU A 115 4.31 0.62 3.47
C LEU A 115 3.41 0.07 4.58
N ARG A 116 3.75 -1.07 5.19
CA ARG A 116 3.01 -1.64 6.33
C ARG A 116 2.97 -0.67 7.50
N VAL A 117 4.10 -0.06 7.85
CA VAL A 117 4.20 0.97 8.90
C VAL A 117 3.32 2.17 8.57
N LYS A 118 3.43 2.71 7.36
CA LYS A 118 2.64 3.87 6.92
C LYS A 118 1.13 3.58 6.99
N ASN A 119 0.72 2.39 6.54
CA ASN A 119 -0.68 1.98 6.57
C ASN A 119 -1.19 1.85 8.00
N ALA A 120 -0.43 1.21 8.91
CA ALA A 120 -0.82 1.09 10.31
C ALA A 120 -1.00 2.46 10.98
N VAL A 121 -0.09 3.41 10.70
CA VAL A 121 -0.21 4.80 11.19
C VAL A 121 -1.46 5.47 10.64
N TYR A 122 -1.77 5.34 9.35
CA TYR A 122 -3.01 5.91 8.79
C TYR A 122 -4.27 5.25 9.35
N CYS A 123 -4.27 3.92 9.52
CA CYS A 123 -5.37 3.19 10.13
C CYS A 123 -5.68 3.72 11.53
N SER A 124 -4.67 4.07 12.32
CA SER A 124 -4.90 4.65 13.65
C SER A 124 -5.66 5.98 13.60
N ILE A 125 -5.36 6.85 12.63
CA ILE A 125 -6.07 8.12 12.45
C ILE A 125 -7.50 7.87 12.00
N ILE A 126 -7.68 7.06 10.94
CA ILE A 126 -9.00 6.78 10.36
C ILE A 126 -9.90 6.09 11.39
N PHE A 127 -9.37 5.15 12.16
CA PHE A 127 -10.12 4.47 13.20
C PHE A 127 -10.61 5.43 14.28
N SER A 128 -9.77 6.37 14.72
CA SER A 128 -10.19 7.42 15.67
C SER A 128 -11.29 8.33 15.10
N GLU A 129 -11.16 8.75 13.85
CA GLU A 129 -12.19 9.58 13.21
C GLU A 129 -13.51 8.80 13.03
N PHE A 130 -13.44 7.56 12.56
CA PHE A 130 -14.60 6.68 12.44
C PHE A 130 -15.36 6.49 13.75
N LEU A 131 -14.65 6.28 14.87
CA LEU A 131 -15.31 6.13 16.16
C LEU A 131 -16.02 7.41 16.63
N LYS A 132 -15.47 8.60 16.30
CA LYS A 132 -16.14 9.87 16.61
C LYS A 132 -17.42 10.03 15.80
N GLU A 133 -17.39 9.75 14.51
CA GLU A 133 -18.58 9.79 13.65
C GLU A 133 -19.62 8.76 14.09
N LEU A 134 -19.20 7.54 14.42
CA LEU A 134 -20.09 6.51 14.94
C LEU A 134 -20.76 6.95 16.25
N ALA A 135 -20.00 7.58 17.16
CA ALA A 135 -20.53 8.10 18.41
C ALA A 135 -21.52 9.25 18.16
N ALA A 136 -21.22 10.15 17.23
CA ALA A 136 -22.11 11.24 16.85
C ALA A 136 -23.44 10.72 16.28
N LEU A 137 -23.39 9.75 15.35
CA LEU A 137 -24.59 9.11 14.80
C LEU A 137 -25.41 8.36 15.86
N ALA A 138 -24.73 7.61 16.75
CA ALA A 138 -25.40 6.92 17.83
C ALA A 138 -26.11 7.89 18.78
N GLN A 139 -25.47 9.03 19.09
CA GLN A 139 -26.05 10.08 19.92
C GLN A 139 -27.25 10.76 19.23
N GLU A 140 -27.16 11.05 17.93
CA GLU A 140 -28.27 11.61 17.15
C GLU A 140 -29.52 10.71 17.24
N HIS A 141 -29.35 9.40 17.10
CA HIS A 141 -30.47 8.44 17.18
C HIS A 141 -30.91 8.11 18.61
N ALA A 142 -30.06 8.31 19.62
CA ALA A 142 -30.44 8.10 21.02
C ALA A 142 -31.39 9.19 21.55
N VAL A 143 -31.49 10.34 20.89
CA VAL A 143 -32.30 11.50 21.32
C VAL A 143 -33.72 11.48 20.73
N THR A 144 -34.07 10.52 19.87
CA THR A 144 -35.46 10.30 19.42
C THR A 144 -36.18 9.39 20.41
N PRO A 145 -37.02 9.90 21.34
CA PRO A 145 -37.80 9.02 22.20
C PRO A 145 -38.82 8.23 21.36
N PRO A 146 -38.99 6.91 21.57
CA PRO A 146 -39.96 6.11 20.84
C PRO A 146 -41.43 6.38 21.24
N PHE A 147 -41.70 7.31 22.14
CA PHE A 147 -43.05 7.58 22.64
C PHE A 147 -43.39 9.08 22.60
N PRO A 148 -44.54 9.45 22.02
CA PRO A 148 -45.11 10.76 22.31
C PRO A 148 -45.44 10.82 23.80
N ARG A 149 -45.05 11.90 24.48
CA ARG A 149 -45.59 12.20 25.82
C ARG A 149 -47.10 12.28 25.66
N CYS A 150 -47.82 11.31 26.21
CA CYS A 150 -49.24 11.42 26.47
C CYS A 150 -49.41 12.71 27.28
N GLN A 151 -49.98 13.74 26.65
CA GLN A 151 -50.47 14.88 27.41
C GLN A 151 -51.67 14.33 28.18
N ASP A 152 -51.51 14.16 29.48
CA ASP A 152 -52.62 13.91 30.37
C ASP A 152 -53.53 15.14 30.30
N THR A 153 -54.66 15.00 29.61
CA THR A 153 -55.75 15.97 29.64
C THR A 153 -56.45 15.79 30.98
N GLU A 154 -56.11 16.62 31.95
CA GLU A 154 -56.91 16.80 33.17
C GLU A 154 -58.11 17.70 32.83
N GLU A 155 -59.31 17.13 32.80
CA GLU A 155 -60.60 17.80 33.04
C GLU A 155 -61.43 16.98 34.04
#